data_AF-A0A2H5ZE22-F1
#
_entry.id   AF-A0A2H5ZE22-F1
#
_cell.length_a   1.000
_cell.length_b   1.000
_cell.length_c   1.000
_cell.angle_alpha   90.00
_cell.angle_beta   90.00
_cell.angle_gamma   90.00
#
_symmetry.space_group_name_H-M   'P 1'
#
loop_
_entity.id
_entity.type
_entity.pdbx_description
1 polymer ?
#
loop_
_entity_poly.entity_id
_entity_poly.type
_entity_poly.pdbx_seq_one_letter_code
_entity_poly.pdbx_strand_id
1 'polypeptide(L)'
;MSADERTRQLARLLGLPREADSTRAAEAAADATERLAAALAAEAAENDDVTSAAAALDYLELRLRFFGELIPPEVGEAVRRHFAELVASWERIGPQGAEPPGRS
;
A
#
# COMPACT_ATOMS: atom_id res chain seq x y z
N MET A 1 7.97 -2.73 18.18
CA MET A 1 8.04 -3.60 16.97
C MET A 1 9.50 -3.81 16.61
N SER A 2 9.87 -5.01 16.15
CA SER A 2 11.27 -5.34 15.86
C SER A 2 11.65 -5.00 14.41
N ALA A 3 12.93 -4.76 14.15
CA ALA A 3 13.43 -4.57 12.78
C ALA A 3 13.10 -5.78 11.89
N ASP A 4 13.19 -6.99 12.44
CA ASP A 4 12.86 -8.25 11.76
C ASP A 4 11.39 -8.36 11.31
N GLU A 5 10.47 -7.72 12.04
CA GLU A 5 9.07 -7.68 11.64
C GLU A 5 8.88 -6.80 10.41
N ARG A 6 9.49 -5.61 10.40
CA ARG A 6 9.41 -4.67 9.28
C ARG A 6 10.00 -5.27 8.01
N THR A 7 11.19 -5.87 8.12
CA THR A 7 11.86 -6.56 7.00
C THR A 7 11.01 -7.69 6.45
N ARG A 8 10.45 -8.56 7.30
CA ARG A 8 9.62 -9.68 6.84
C ARG A 8 8.33 -9.22 6.15
N GLN A 9 7.68 -8.18 6.66
CA GLN A 9 6.49 -7.64 6.01
C GLN A 9 6.81 -7.01 4.65
N LEU A 10 7.88 -6.22 4.57
CA LEU A 10 8.30 -5.60 3.30
C LEU A 10 8.70 -6.66 2.27
N ALA A 11 9.47 -7.67 2.70
CA ALA A 11 9.84 -8.82 1.86
C ALA A 11 8.60 -9.55 1.34
N ARG A 12 7.59 -9.78 2.18
CA ARG A 12 6.33 -10.43 1.77
C ARG A 12 5.58 -9.61 0.71
N LEU A 13 5.45 -8.29 0.89
CA LEU A 13 4.76 -7.41 -0.08
C LEU A 13 5.42 -7.46 -1.45
N LEU A 14 6.75 -7.53 -1.48
CA LEU A 14 7.54 -7.54 -2.70
C LEU A 14 7.75 -8.95 -3.30
N GLY A 15 7.27 -10.00 -2.62
CA GLY A 15 7.44 -11.39 -3.05
C GLY A 15 8.88 -11.89 -2.94
N LEU A 16 9.66 -11.33 -2.00
CA LEU A 16 11.01 -11.78 -1.70
C LEU A 16 11.02 -13.09 -0.88
N PRO A 17 12.13 -13.86 -0.93
CA PRO A 17 12.33 -15.00 -0.04
C PRO A 17 12.24 -14.60 1.44
N ARG A 18 11.83 -15.55 2.29
CA ARG A 18 11.64 -15.31 3.74
C ARG A 18 12.96 -14.97 4.46
N GLU A 19 14.07 -15.40 3.88
CA GLU A 19 15.44 -15.21 4.36
C GLU A 19 16.04 -13.88 3.90
N ALA A 20 15.29 -13.05 3.15
CA ALA A 20 15.75 -11.73 2.75
C ALA A 20 16.04 -10.85 3.99
N ASP A 21 17.22 -10.27 4.02
CA ASP A 21 17.60 -9.30 5.04
C ASP A 21 17.03 -7.90 4.74
N SER A 22 17.29 -6.96 5.67
CA SER A 22 16.81 -5.58 5.57
C SER A 22 17.35 -4.84 4.35
N THR A 23 18.60 -5.11 3.97
CA THR A 23 19.24 -4.43 2.83
C THR A 23 18.57 -4.85 1.55
N ARG A 24 18.41 -6.16 1.33
CA ARG A 24 17.75 -6.70 0.14
C ARG A 24 16.28 -6.27 0.05
N ALA A 25 15.59 -6.18 1.19
CA ALA A 25 14.22 -5.68 1.23
C ALA A 25 14.12 -4.19 0.86
N ALA A 26 15.06 -3.37 1.35
CA ALA A 26 15.13 -1.95 1.03
C ALA A 26 15.50 -1.69 -0.44
N GLU A 27 16.48 -2.43 -0.98
CA GLU A 27 16.85 -2.37 -2.40
C GLU A 27 15.67 -2.74 -3.32
N ALA A 28 14.98 -3.84 -3.01
CA ALA A 28 13.80 -4.24 -3.77
C ALA A 28 12.66 -3.20 -3.69
N ALA A 29 12.50 -2.53 -2.55
CA ALA A 29 11.51 -1.46 -2.41
C ALA A 29 11.84 -0.26 -3.31
N ALA A 30 13.13 0.09 -3.43
CA ALA A 30 13.57 1.15 -4.33
C ALA A 30 13.38 0.75 -5.81
N ASP A 31 13.83 -0.45 -6.18
CA ASP A 31 13.77 -0.95 -7.56
C ASP A 31 12.35 -1.18 -8.07
N ALA A 32 11.42 -1.54 -7.17
CA ALA A 32 10.05 -1.91 -7.50
C ALA A 32 9.02 -0.97 -6.85
N THR A 33 9.28 0.33 -6.86
CA THR A 33 8.44 1.35 -6.20
C THR A 33 6.97 1.27 -6.62
N GLU A 34 6.66 1.13 -7.92
CA GLU A 34 5.28 1.01 -8.42
C GLU A 34 4.59 -0.25 -7.88
N ARG A 35 5.34 -1.37 -7.81
CA ARG A 35 4.83 -2.63 -7.27
C ARG A 35 4.57 -2.52 -5.77
N LEU A 36 5.43 -1.82 -5.04
CA LEU A 36 5.23 -1.54 -3.62
C LEU A 36 3.96 -0.71 -3.41
N ALA A 37 3.77 0.37 -4.18
CA ALA A 37 2.57 1.18 -4.12
C ALA A 37 1.30 0.37 -4.43
N ALA A 38 1.34 -0.49 -5.46
CA ALA A 38 0.23 -1.37 -5.81
C ALA A 38 -0.08 -2.39 -4.71
N ALA A 39 0.94 -3.00 -4.10
CA ALA A 39 0.77 -3.95 -3.00
C ALA A 39 0.16 -3.28 -1.76
N LEU A 40 0.60 -2.06 -1.43
CA LEU A 40 0.02 -1.29 -0.33
C LEU A 40 -1.41 -0.84 -0.63
N ALA A 41 -1.73 -0.46 -1.87
CA ALA A 41 -3.08 -0.11 -2.27
C ALA A 41 -4.03 -1.31 -2.19
N ALA A 42 -3.56 -2.51 -2.55
CA ALA A 42 -4.30 -3.74 -2.37
C ALA A 42 -4.52 -4.06 -0.88
N GLU A 43 -3.48 -3.94 -0.05
CA GLU A 43 -3.59 -4.11 1.41
C GLU A 43 -4.60 -3.13 2.02
N ALA A 44 -4.60 -1.88 1.55
CA ALA A 44 -5.58 -0.87 1.97
C ALA A 44 -7.00 -1.24 1.52
N ALA A 45 -7.20 -1.74 0.29
CA ALA A 45 -8.52 -2.15 -0.21
C ALA A 45 -9.11 -3.37 0.52
N GLU A 46 -8.25 -4.23 1.08
CA GLU A 46 -8.65 -5.39 1.89
C GLU A 46 -8.88 -5.05 3.37
N ASN A 47 -8.60 -3.81 3.79
CA ASN A 47 -8.75 -3.37 5.17
C ASN A 47 -10.13 -2.74 5.39
N ASP A 48 -10.94 -3.36 6.26
CA ASP A 48 -12.31 -2.90 6.58
C ASP A 48 -12.37 -1.47 7.14
N ASP A 49 -11.29 -0.96 7.75
CA ASP A 49 -11.21 0.41 8.26
C ASP A 49 -10.95 1.45 7.15
N VAL A 50 -10.52 1.02 5.96
CA VAL A 50 -10.24 1.88 4.81
C VAL A 50 -11.50 1.97 3.94
N THR A 51 -12.27 3.03 4.16
CA THR A 51 -13.61 3.19 3.56
C THR A 51 -13.66 4.24 2.44
N SER A 52 -12.55 4.90 2.13
CA SER A 52 -12.45 5.95 1.11
C SER A 52 -11.01 6.12 0.63
N ALA A 53 -10.81 6.86 -0.47
CA ALA A 53 -9.48 7.23 -0.92
C ALA A 53 -8.69 8.04 0.13
N ALA A 54 -9.37 8.90 0.89
CA ALA A 54 -8.74 9.65 1.98
C ALA A 54 -8.24 8.72 3.10
N ALA A 55 -9.07 7.76 3.54
CA ALA A 55 -8.67 6.77 4.53
C ALA A 55 -7.49 5.90 4.04
N ALA A 56 -7.43 5.61 2.74
CA ALA A 56 -6.33 4.86 2.15
C ALA A 56 -5.01 5.63 2.18
N LEU A 57 -5.04 6.95 1.97
CA LEU A 57 -3.86 7.82 2.10
C LEU A 57 -3.36 7.88 3.55
N ASP A 58 -4.27 7.99 4.52
CA ASP A 58 -3.90 7.93 5.94
C ASP A 58 -3.29 6.56 6.29
N TYR A 59 -3.86 5.49 5.77
CA TYR A 59 -3.34 4.13 5.92
C TYR A 59 -1.93 4.00 5.32
N LEU A 60 -1.69 4.58 4.14
CA LEU A 60 -0.36 4.60 3.53
C LEU A 60 0.68 5.26 4.46
N GLU A 61 0.37 6.41 5.04
CA GLU A 61 1.32 7.09 5.93
C GLU A 61 1.62 6.28 7.19
N LEU A 62 0.63 5.54 7.72
CA LEU A 62 0.86 4.58 8.81
C LEU A 62 1.82 3.47 8.37
N ARG A 63 1.68 2.93 7.15
CA ARG A 63 2.57 1.90 6.60
C ARG A 63 3.98 2.43 6.34
N LEU A 64 4.13 3.61 5.76
CA LEU A 64 5.45 4.22 5.54
C LEU A 64 6.16 4.50 6.87
N ARG A 65 5.45 5.01 7.87
CA ARG A 65 6.00 5.18 9.23
C ARG A 65 6.35 3.84 9.87
N PHE A 66 5.56 2.79 9.65
CA PHE A 66 5.85 1.44 10.10
C PHE A 66 7.16 0.92 9.52
N PHE A 67 7.42 1.06 8.22
CA PHE A 67 8.68 0.61 7.60
C PHE A 67 9.87 1.47 8.04
N GLY A 68 9.66 2.78 8.26
CA GLY A 68 10.67 3.69 8.76
C GLY A 68 11.89 3.73 7.83
N GLU A 69 13.09 3.59 8.38
CA GLU A 69 14.36 3.70 7.65
C GLU A 69 14.57 2.66 6.52
N LEU A 70 13.75 1.61 6.44
CA LEU A 70 13.78 0.69 5.30
C LEU A 70 13.31 1.33 3.99
N ILE A 71 12.52 2.40 4.08
CA ILE A 71 12.04 3.15 2.92
C ILE A 71 12.64 4.56 3.02
N PRO A 72 13.70 4.87 2.24
CA PRO A 72 14.25 6.20 2.17
C PRO A 72 13.20 7.25 1.76
N PRO A 73 13.34 8.52 2.16
CA PRO A 73 12.37 9.56 1.86
C PRO A 73 12.01 9.68 0.38
N GLU A 74 13.00 9.49 -0.51
CA GLU A 74 12.83 9.60 -1.96
C GLU A 74 11.95 8.47 -2.51
N VAL A 75 12.17 7.24 -2.02
CA VAL A 75 11.34 6.06 -2.36
C VAL A 75 9.94 6.26 -1.78
N GLY A 76 9.84 6.72 -0.53
CA GLY A 76 8.56 7.00 0.11
C GLY A 76 7.72 8.02 -0.66
N GLU A 77 8.35 9.09 -1.16
CA GLU A 77 7.67 10.09 -1.99
C GLU A 77 7.19 9.51 -3.32
N ALA A 78 8.01 8.67 -3.96
CA ALA A 78 7.60 8.01 -5.19
C ALA A 78 6.44 7.02 -4.95
N VAL A 79 6.46 6.26 -3.85
CA VAL A 79 5.35 5.39 -3.42
C VAL A 79 4.08 6.21 -3.21
N ARG A 80 4.15 7.37 -2.53
CA ARG A 80 2.99 8.26 -2.33
C ARG A 80 2.34 8.68 -3.63
N ARG A 81 3.13 9.12 -4.61
CA ARG A 81 2.61 9.54 -5.92
C ARG A 81 1.87 8.41 -6.62
N HIS A 82 2.51 7.24 -6.75
CA HIS A 82 1.89 6.09 -7.41
C HIS A 82 0.66 5.57 -6.66
N PHE A 83 0.71 5.53 -5.33
CA PHE A 83 -0.43 5.11 -4.51
C PHE A 83 -1.61 6.08 -4.69
N ALA A 84 -1.37 7.39 -4.69
CA ALA A 84 -2.41 8.40 -4.88
C ALA A 84 -3.12 8.26 -6.23
N GLU A 85 -2.36 7.97 -7.31
CA GLU A 85 -2.92 7.68 -8.63
C GLU A 85 -3.84 6.45 -8.62
N LEU A 86 -3.43 5.39 -7.92
CA LEU A 86 -4.22 4.17 -7.80
C LEU A 86 -5.52 4.40 -7.04
N VAL A 87 -5.48 5.03 -5.86
CA VAL A 87 -6.68 5.21 -5.03
C VAL A 87 -7.62 6.28 -5.57
N ALA A 88 -7.14 7.24 -6.35
CA ALA A 88 -7.99 8.19 -7.08
C ALA A 88 -8.93 7.50 -8.09
N SER A 89 -8.64 6.24 -8.47
CA SER A 89 -9.53 5.46 -9.32
C SER A 89 -10.72 4.84 -8.56
N TRP A 90 -10.65 4.70 -7.24
CA TRP A 90 -11.71 4.06 -6.44
C TRP A 90 -13.00 4.88 -6.45
N GLU A 91 -12.87 6.20 -6.38
CA GLU A 91 -14.00 7.15 -6.47
C GLU A 91 -14.74 7.07 -7.82
N ARG A 92 -14.05 6.63 -8.89
CA ARG A 92 -14.67 6.43 -10.21
C ARG A 92 -15.44 5.12 -10.32
N ILE A 93 -15.23 4.18 -9.40
CA ILE A 93 -15.85 2.84 -9.38
C ILE A 93 -16.90 2.77 -8.25
N GLY A 94 -17.44 3.92 -7.81
CA GLY A 94 -18.50 4.01 -6.79
C GLY A 94 -19.60 2.95 -6.96
N PRO A 95 -20.22 2.52 -5.85
CA PRO A 95 -20.83 1.20 -5.70
C PRO A 95 -21.82 0.90 -6.84
N GLN A 96 -21.44 0.01 -7.75
CA GLN A 96 -22.39 -0.62 -8.66
C GLN A 96 -23.23 -1.63 -7.85
N GLY A 97 -24.20 -1.10 -7.11
CA GLY A 97 -25.08 -1.87 -6.23
C GLY A 97 -26.36 -1.13 -5.79
N ALA A 98 -26.71 -0.01 -6.42
CA ALA A 98 -28.05 0.56 -6.25
C ALA A 98 -29.03 -0.20 -7.16
N GLU A 99 -29.72 -1.20 -6.59
CA GLU A 99 -30.98 -1.68 -7.17
C GLU A 99 -31.89 -0.47 -7.45
N PRO A 100 -32.46 -0.32 -8.66
CA PRO A 100 -33.44 0.72 -8.89
C PRO A 100 -34.68 0.44 -8.03
N PRO A 101 -35.34 1.48 -7.46
CA PRO A 101 -36.58 1.28 -6.73
C PRO A 101 -37.61 0.66 -7.67
N GLY A 102 -38.26 -0.39 -7.17
CA GLY A 102 -39.20 -1.22 -7.93
C GLY A 102 -40.18 -0.40 -8.77
N ARG A 103 -40.45 -0.91 -9.98
CA ARG A 103 -41.63 -0.53 -10.73
C ARG A 103 -42.69 -1.61 -10.52
N SER A 104 -43.68 -1.21 -9.71
CA SER A 104 -45.11 -1.53 -9.73
C SER A 104 -45.56 -2.98 -9.83
#